data_AF-A0A7T4YKM4-F1
#
_entry.id   AF-A0A7T4YKM4-F1
#
_cell.length_a   1.000
_cell.length_b   1.000
_cell.length_c   1.000
_cell.angle_alpha   90.00
_cell.angle_beta   90.00
_cell.angle_gamma   90.00
#
_symmetry.space_group_name_H-M   'P 1'
#
loop_
_entity.id
_entity.type
_entity.pdbx_description
1 polymer ?
#
loop_
_entity_poly.entity_id
_entity_poly.type
_entity_poly.pdbx_seq_one_letter_code
_entity_poly.pdbx_strand_id
1 'polypeptide(L)'
;MDLGPNTKHVQQVIDFVQNHGIFNRNKLIPSHLQNALITDIQQACDLATSQPFESDEVDWTDLRSSQISKIRGIANKSESLNQYRRNLKPLTHDFLESIASRVSLRVCSNFELISNEIHADLLLCAESRCIMGLDNPFFEALFECYQCGGWPCGWSGNYPNGNMLIYMPNHTSKCSTLPNTTYNIISQCLTSTINSKSIS
;
A
#
# COMPACT_ATOMS: atom_id res chain seq x y z
N MET A 1 7.27 -8.94 -18.96
CA MET A 1 8.14 -9.26 -17.82
C MET A 1 7.89 -10.72 -17.48
N ASP A 2 8.92 -11.58 -17.45
CA ASP A 2 8.73 -12.97 -17.00
C ASP A 2 8.71 -13.00 -15.47
N LEU A 3 7.54 -13.26 -14.90
CA LEU A 3 7.29 -13.34 -13.46
C LEU A 3 6.94 -14.78 -13.05
N GLY A 4 7.26 -15.75 -13.91
CA GLY A 4 7.01 -17.16 -13.66
C GLY A 4 5.54 -17.58 -13.76
N PRO A 5 5.16 -18.71 -13.15
CA PRO A 5 3.85 -19.34 -13.34
C PRO A 5 2.68 -18.49 -12.85
N ASN A 6 2.94 -17.54 -11.92
CA ASN A 6 1.93 -16.68 -11.34
C ASN A 6 1.83 -15.30 -11.98
N THR A 7 2.47 -15.09 -13.15
CA THR A 7 2.49 -13.80 -13.85
C THR A 7 1.10 -13.15 -13.96
N LYS A 8 0.06 -13.93 -14.26
CA LYS A 8 -1.33 -13.43 -14.35
C LYS A 8 -1.85 -12.79 -13.05
N HIS A 9 -1.45 -13.30 -11.89
CA HIS A 9 -1.89 -12.78 -10.59
C HIS A 9 -1.15 -11.49 -10.23
N VAL A 10 0.13 -11.40 -10.60
CA VAL A 10 0.91 -10.17 -10.45
C VAL A 10 0.37 -9.07 -11.38
N GLN A 11 0.00 -9.43 -12.62
CA GLN A 11 -0.58 -8.49 -13.56
C GLN A 11 -1.85 -7.82 -13.03
N GLN A 12 -2.68 -8.54 -12.27
CA GLN A 12 -3.86 -7.93 -11.62
C GLN A 12 -3.50 -6.83 -10.61
N VAL A 13 -2.36 -6.94 -9.91
CA VAL A 13 -1.87 -5.89 -9.00
C VAL A 13 -1.35 -4.70 -9.81
N ILE A 14 -0.59 -4.97 -10.87
CA ILE A 14 -0.08 -3.94 -11.80
C ILE A 14 -1.25 -3.16 -12.42
N ASP A 15 -2.24 -3.87 -12.96
CA ASP A 15 -3.43 -3.28 -13.57
C ASP A 15 -4.23 -2.45 -12.57
N PHE A 16 -4.33 -2.93 -11.31
CA PHE A 16 -4.95 -2.17 -10.23
C PHE A 16 -4.23 -0.84 -10.00
N VAL A 17 -2.92 -0.88 -9.78
CA VAL A 17 -2.09 0.31 -9.51
C VAL A 17 -2.14 1.30 -10.68
N GLN A 18 -2.12 0.82 -11.92
CA GLN A 18 -2.06 1.65 -13.12
C GLN A 18 -3.42 2.23 -13.52
N ASN A 19 -4.52 1.54 -13.25
CA ASN A 19 -5.83 1.90 -13.82
C ASN A 19 -6.88 2.30 -12.78
N HIS A 20 -6.68 1.96 -11.50
CA HIS A 20 -7.67 2.24 -10.46
C HIS A 20 -7.26 3.43 -9.60
N GLY A 21 -8.26 4.23 -9.22
CA GLY A 21 -8.07 5.28 -8.24
C GLY A 21 -7.83 4.69 -6.86
N ILE A 22 -6.79 5.15 -6.17
CA ILE A 22 -6.60 4.86 -4.75
C ILE A 22 -7.69 5.61 -3.96
N PHE A 23 -8.26 4.96 -2.94
CA PHE A 23 -9.44 5.44 -2.21
C PHE A 23 -10.74 5.53 -3.04
N ASN A 24 -10.80 4.86 -4.19
CA ASN A 24 -12.00 4.87 -5.00
C ASN A 24 -12.99 3.79 -4.54
N ARG A 25 -14.02 4.20 -3.79
CA ARG A 25 -15.03 3.31 -3.22
C ARG A 25 -16.09 2.92 -4.24
N ASN A 26 -15.72 2.05 -5.17
CA ASN A 26 -16.63 1.51 -6.20
C ASN A 26 -17.19 0.12 -5.86
N LYS A 27 -16.76 -0.46 -4.74
CA LYS A 27 -17.17 -1.80 -4.30
C LYS A 27 -17.70 -1.75 -2.87
N LEU A 28 -18.60 -2.69 -2.56
CA LEU A 28 -19.01 -2.95 -1.19
C LEU A 28 -17.84 -3.53 -0.41
N ILE A 29 -17.70 -3.13 0.84
CA ILE A 29 -16.69 -3.68 1.76
C ILE A 29 -17.19 -5.07 2.18
N PRO A 30 -16.41 -6.15 1.96
CA PRO A 30 -16.72 -7.49 2.46
C PRO A 30 -17.03 -7.48 3.96
N SER A 31 -18.00 -8.28 4.40
CA SER A 31 -18.40 -8.32 5.82
C SER A 31 -17.24 -8.60 6.78
N HIS A 32 -16.29 -9.43 6.36
CA HIS A 32 -15.10 -9.75 7.15
C HIS A 32 -14.12 -8.58 7.34
N LEU A 33 -14.26 -7.49 6.56
CA LEU A 33 -13.47 -6.26 6.67
C LEU A 33 -14.25 -5.10 7.34
N GLN A 34 -15.53 -5.28 7.68
CA GLN A 34 -16.38 -4.20 8.20
C GLN A 34 -16.19 -3.93 9.70
N ASN A 35 -15.64 -4.87 10.46
CA ASN A 35 -15.61 -4.81 11.92
C ASN A 35 -14.54 -3.85 12.49
N ALA A 36 -13.69 -3.28 11.63
CA ALA A 36 -12.47 -2.58 12.04
C ALA A 36 -12.19 -1.33 11.16
N LEU A 37 -13.24 -0.57 10.84
CA LEU A 37 -13.13 0.63 10.01
C LEU A 37 -12.68 1.85 10.81
N ILE A 38 -11.65 2.53 10.30
CA ILE A 38 -11.14 3.80 10.78
C ILE A 38 -11.57 4.89 9.80
N THR A 39 -12.20 5.97 10.27
CA THR A 39 -12.62 7.09 9.42
C THR A 39 -11.76 8.34 9.60
N ASP A 40 -10.99 8.40 10.68
CA ASP A 40 -10.06 9.49 10.97
C ASP A 40 -8.70 9.19 10.35
N ILE A 41 -8.23 10.09 9.48
CA ILE A 41 -6.97 9.90 8.75
C ILE A 41 -5.75 10.05 9.65
N GLN A 42 -5.82 10.88 10.70
CA GLN A 42 -4.71 11.04 11.63
C GLN A 42 -4.58 9.78 12.48
N GLN A 43 -5.70 9.24 12.98
CA GLN A 43 -5.71 7.96 13.68
C GLN A 43 -5.13 6.84 12.81
N ALA A 44 -5.50 6.79 11.53
CA ALA A 44 -4.95 5.81 10.60
C ALA A 44 -3.43 5.95 10.43
N CYS A 45 -2.92 7.18 10.31
CA CYS A 45 -1.49 7.44 10.26
C CYS A 45 -0.78 7.02 11.54
N ASP A 46 -1.33 7.35 12.71
CA ASP A 46 -0.74 7.01 14.01
C ASP A 46 -0.66 5.48 14.21
N LEU A 47 -1.70 4.75 13.77
CA LEU A 47 -1.71 3.28 13.75
C LEU A 47 -0.63 2.74 12.80
N ALA A 48 -0.50 3.31 11.60
CA ALA A 48 0.46 2.82 10.61
C ALA A 48 1.93 3.04 11.04
N THR A 49 2.22 4.08 11.83
CA THR A 49 3.58 4.45 12.23
C THR A 49 3.99 4.04 13.64
N SER A 50 3.03 3.92 14.55
CA SER A 50 3.30 3.91 15.99
C SER A 50 2.22 3.17 16.77
N GLN A 51 1.67 2.08 16.22
CA GLN A 51 0.60 1.32 16.86
C GLN A 51 0.98 1.02 18.32
N PRO A 52 0.21 1.51 19.31
CA PRO A 52 0.55 1.32 20.72
C PRO A 52 0.42 -0.16 21.10
N PHE A 53 1.36 -0.64 21.91
CA PHE A 53 1.37 -2.02 22.39
C PHE A 53 0.27 -2.25 23.42
N GLU A 54 -0.56 -3.26 23.22
CA GLU A 54 -1.01 -4.11 24.33
C GLU A 54 -0.01 -5.27 24.46
N SER A 55 0.39 -5.64 25.68
CA SER A 55 1.45 -6.65 25.88
C SER A 55 1.07 -7.96 25.17
N ASP A 56 1.97 -8.47 24.33
CA ASP A 56 1.86 -9.66 23.47
C ASP A 56 1.28 -9.45 22.05
N GLU A 57 0.87 -8.22 21.67
CA GLU A 57 0.45 -7.93 20.29
C GLU A 57 1.63 -7.66 19.34
N VAL A 58 1.50 -8.07 18.08
CA VAL A 58 2.48 -7.81 17.01
C VAL A 58 2.17 -6.46 16.36
N ASP A 59 3.15 -5.55 16.30
CA ASP A 59 3.01 -4.28 15.57
C ASP A 59 2.66 -4.53 14.08
N TRP A 60 1.90 -3.64 13.48
CA TRP A 60 1.51 -3.69 12.07
C TRP A 60 2.71 -3.85 11.13
N THR A 61 3.79 -3.11 11.40
CA THR A 61 5.03 -3.19 10.61
C THR A 61 5.72 -4.54 10.79
N ASP A 62 5.78 -5.05 12.02
CA ASP A 62 6.35 -6.36 12.34
C ASP A 62 5.54 -7.49 11.71
N LEU A 63 4.22 -7.39 11.70
CA LEU A 63 3.34 -8.37 11.09
C LEU A 63 3.58 -8.46 9.59
N ARG A 64 3.55 -7.33 8.87
CA ARG A 64 3.88 -7.28 7.42
C ARG A 64 5.26 -7.85 7.14
N SER A 65 6.26 -7.46 7.93
CA SER A 65 7.65 -7.92 7.82
C SER A 65 7.78 -9.43 8.05
N SER A 66 7.08 -9.96 9.05
CA SER A 66 7.04 -11.40 9.36
C SER A 66 6.39 -12.20 8.23
N GLN A 67 5.26 -11.74 7.69
CA GLN A 67 4.59 -12.44 6.59
C GLN A 67 5.43 -12.45 5.31
N ILE A 68 6.03 -11.31 4.92
CA ILE A 68 6.89 -11.30 3.72
C ILE A 68 8.18 -12.09 3.92
N SER A 69 8.74 -12.12 5.14
CA SER A 69 9.93 -12.93 5.45
C SER A 69 9.68 -14.42 5.17
N LYS A 70 8.49 -14.94 5.53
CA LYS A 70 8.10 -16.32 5.23
C LYS A 70 8.07 -16.59 3.71
N ILE A 71 7.49 -15.68 2.93
CA ILE A 71 7.46 -15.77 1.46
C ILE A 71 8.88 -15.75 0.88
N ARG A 72 9.71 -14.81 1.34
CA ARG A 72 11.10 -14.69 0.88
C ARG A 72 11.91 -15.93 1.25
N GLY A 73 11.62 -16.58 2.37
CA GLY A 73 12.18 -17.86 2.76
C GLY A 73 11.83 -19.01 1.80
N ILE A 74 10.66 -18.99 1.16
CA ILE A 74 10.29 -19.92 0.09
C ILE A 74 11.12 -19.60 -1.17
N ALA A 75 11.12 -18.33 -1.60
CA ALA A 75 11.82 -17.91 -2.80
C ALA A 75 13.34 -18.18 -2.72
N ASN A 76 13.97 -17.99 -1.54
CA ASN A 76 15.40 -18.23 -1.36
C ASN A 76 15.80 -19.71 -1.47
N LYS A 77 14.84 -20.64 -1.41
CA LYS A 77 15.08 -22.08 -1.61
C LYS A 77 15.04 -22.50 -3.09
N SER A 78 14.73 -21.58 -4.00
CA SER A 78 14.58 -21.86 -5.44
C SER A 78 15.12 -20.71 -6.28
N GLU A 79 16.17 -20.96 -7.09
CA GLU A 79 16.78 -19.91 -7.91
C GLU A 79 15.79 -19.32 -8.92
N SER A 80 14.88 -20.13 -9.49
CA SER A 80 13.84 -19.63 -10.39
C SER A 80 12.89 -18.67 -9.68
N LEU A 81 12.41 -19.01 -8.49
CA LEU A 81 11.52 -18.14 -7.70
C LEU A 81 12.24 -16.85 -7.28
N ASN A 82 13.51 -16.95 -6.87
CA ASN A 82 14.32 -15.79 -6.55
C ASN A 82 14.53 -14.88 -7.78
N GLN A 83 14.75 -15.47 -8.96
CA GLN A 83 14.85 -14.72 -10.22
C GLN A 83 13.54 -14.00 -10.55
N TYR A 84 12.39 -14.66 -10.45
CA TYR A 84 11.08 -14.02 -10.69
C TYR A 84 10.84 -12.86 -9.71
N ARG A 85 11.20 -13.01 -8.43
CA ARG A 85 11.16 -11.91 -7.46
C ARG A 85 12.05 -10.74 -7.87
N ARG A 86 13.29 -10.99 -8.29
CA ARG A 86 14.20 -9.92 -8.76
C ARG A 86 13.63 -9.19 -9.97
N ASN A 87 12.89 -9.88 -10.84
CA ASN A 87 12.24 -9.29 -12.01
C ASN A 87 11.13 -8.29 -11.64
N LEU A 88 10.64 -8.26 -10.39
CA LEU A 88 9.68 -7.24 -9.92
C LEU A 88 10.31 -5.87 -9.67
N LYS A 89 11.64 -5.78 -9.54
CA LYS A 89 12.35 -4.52 -9.19
C LYS A 89 11.96 -3.31 -10.06
N PRO A 90 11.73 -3.44 -11.39
CA PRO A 90 11.28 -2.31 -12.20
C PRO A 90 9.94 -1.72 -11.74
N LEU A 91 9.03 -2.55 -11.20
CA LEU A 91 7.71 -2.10 -10.72
C LEU A 91 7.81 -1.10 -9.57
N THR A 92 8.92 -1.06 -8.84
CA THR A 92 9.10 -0.12 -7.74
C THR A 92 8.94 1.33 -8.20
N HIS A 93 9.52 1.69 -9.35
CA HIS A 93 9.38 3.05 -9.86
C HIS A 93 7.99 3.29 -10.46
N ASP A 94 7.53 2.34 -11.29
CA ASP A 94 6.23 2.42 -11.99
C ASP A 94 5.05 2.56 -11.01
N PHE A 95 5.09 1.82 -9.89
CA PHE A 95 4.06 1.89 -8.86
C PHE A 95 4.09 3.24 -8.16
N LEU A 96 5.27 3.75 -7.81
CA LEU A 96 5.39 5.01 -7.09
C LEU A 96 4.82 6.17 -7.93
N GLU A 97 5.18 6.23 -9.21
CA GLU A 97 4.66 7.24 -10.13
C GLU A 97 3.13 7.11 -10.32
N SER A 98 2.65 5.87 -10.50
CA SER A 98 1.22 5.60 -10.70
C SER A 98 0.39 5.99 -9.48
N ILE A 99 0.86 5.65 -8.27
CA ILE A 99 0.20 5.98 -7.00
C ILE A 99 0.23 7.49 -6.76
N ALA A 100 1.40 8.13 -6.86
CA ALA A 100 1.53 9.57 -6.64
C ALA A 100 0.63 10.40 -7.57
N SER A 101 0.46 9.95 -8.81
CA SER A 101 -0.43 10.62 -9.76
C SER A 101 -1.93 10.38 -9.47
N ARG A 102 -2.30 9.33 -8.74
CA ARG A 102 -3.71 8.88 -8.55
C ARG A 102 -4.24 9.00 -7.12
N VAL A 103 -3.41 9.18 -6.10
CA VAL A 103 -3.88 9.44 -4.74
C VAL A 103 -4.56 10.81 -4.69
N SER A 104 -5.86 10.81 -4.45
CA SER A 104 -6.73 11.99 -4.40
C SER A 104 -6.54 12.86 -3.16
N LEU A 105 -5.71 12.42 -2.20
CA LEU A 105 -5.42 13.09 -0.93
C LEU A 105 -4.32 14.17 -1.02
N ARG A 106 -4.11 14.82 -2.18
CA ARG A 106 -3.02 15.80 -2.37
C ARG A 106 -3.06 17.03 -1.43
N VAL A 107 -4.10 17.17 -0.62
CA VAL A 107 -4.29 18.23 0.38
C VAL A 107 -4.05 17.73 1.82
N CYS A 108 -3.73 16.44 2.00
CA CYS A 108 -3.39 15.87 3.29
C CYS A 108 -1.92 16.11 3.63
N SER A 109 -1.63 16.63 4.82
CA SER A 109 -0.26 16.75 5.33
C SER A 109 0.47 15.40 5.39
N ASN A 110 -0.28 14.30 5.49
CA ASN A 110 0.25 12.95 5.58
C ASN A 110 0.31 12.25 4.21
N PHE A 111 0.12 12.98 3.09
CA PHE A 111 0.09 12.41 1.74
C PHE A 111 1.34 11.58 1.40
N GLU A 112 2.53 12.05 1.77
CA GLU A 112 3.79 11.35 1.48
C GLU A 112 3.86 10.02 2.24
N LEU A 113 3.56 10.04 3.54
CA LEU A 113 3.48 8.85 4.38
C LEU A 113 2.51 7.83 3.78
N ILE A 114 1.27 8.26 3.51
CA ILE A 114 0.23 7.38 2.97
C ILE A 114 0.65 6.81 1.61
N SER A 115 1.17 7.64 0.71
CA SER A 115 1.58 7.18 -0.62
C SER A 115 2.71 6.15 -0.55
N ASN A 116 3.67 6.33 0.37
CA ASN A 116 4.76 5.39 0.58
C ASN A 116 4.27 4.07 1.19
N GLU A 117 3.35 4.11 2.16
CA GLU A 117 2.77 2.90 2.76
C GLU A 117 1.97 2.10 1.72
N ILE A 118 1.13 2.77 0.92
CA ILE A 118 0.35 2.13 -0.15
C ILE A 118 1.26 1.54 -1.22
N HIS A 119 2.34 2.25 -1.56
CA HIS A 119 3.35 1.77 -2.49
C HIS A 119 4.04 0.50 -2.00
N ALA A 120 4.52 0.51 -0.75
CA ALA A 120 5.17 -0.63 -0.14
C ALA A 120 4.23 -1.85 -0.11
N ASP A 121 3.01 -1.65 0.37
CA ASP A 121 2.00 -2.70 0.47
C ASP A 121 1.67 -3.35 -0.88
N LEU A 122 1.40 -2.55 -1.92
CA LEU A 122 1.05 -3.08 -3.25
C LEU A 122 2.23 -3.82 -3.90
N LEU A 123 3.47 -3.39 -3.65
CA LEU A 123 4.65 -4.16 -4.06
C LEU A 123 4.75 -5.49 -3.31
N LEU A 124 4.44 -5.52 -2.00
CA LEU A 124 4.44 -6.76 -1.22
C LEU A 124 3.34 -7.72 -1.69
N CYS A 125 2.16 -7.22 -2.07
CA CYS A 125 1.12 -8.03 -2.71
C CYS A 125 1.60 -8.63 -4.03
N ALA A 126 2.27 -7.83 -4.88
CA ALA A 126 2.87 -8.32 -6.12
C ALA A 126 3.96 -9.37 -5.86
N GLU A 127 4.81 -9.18 -4.86
CA GLU A 127 5.84 -10.14 -4.44
C GLU A 127 5.22 -11.45 -3.92
N SER A 128 4.23 -11.36 -3.04
CA SER A 128 3.49 -12.51 -2.54
C SER A 128 2.89 -13.32 -3.68
N ARG A 129 2.18 -12.65 -4.60
CA ARG A 129 1.56 -13.32 -5.75
C ARG A 129 2.56 -13.91 -6.72
N CYS A 130 3.70 -13.27 -6.92
CA CYS A 130 4.78 -13.82 -7.75
C CYS A 130 5.22 -15.19 -7.24
N ILE A 131 5.41 -15.33 -5.92
CA ILE A 131 5.94 -16.54 -5.30
C ILE A 131 4.86 -17.59 -5.00
N MET A 132 3.74 -17.18 -4.40
CA MET A 132 2.72 -18.07 -3.85
C MET A 132 1.40 -18.07 -4.62
N GLY A 133 1.27 -17.27 -5.70
CA GLY A 133 -0.03 -17.08 -6.34
C GLY A 133 -1.03 -16.48 -5.35
N LEU A 134 -2.21 -17.07 -5.23
CA LEU A 134 -3.27 -16.58 -4.33
C LEU A 134 -3.26 -17.27 -2.96
N ASP A 135 -2.23 -18.06 -2.65
CA ASP A 135 -2.22 -18.94 -1.47
C ASP A 135 -1.77 -18.24 -0.18
N ASN A 136 -1.50 -16.93 -0.21
CA ASN A 136 -1.17 -16.15 0.99
C ASN A 136 -2.37 -15.33 1.47
N PRO A 137 -3.11 -15.78 2.51
CA PRO A 137 -4.35 -15.12 2.93
C PRO A 137 -4.13 -13.70 3.46
N PHE A 138 -2.96 -13.42 4.05
CA PHE A 138 -2.67 -12.09 4.59
C PHE A 138 -2.56 -11.04 3.47
N PHE A 139 -1.73 -11.30 2.45
CA PHE A 139 -1.55 -10.35 1.34
C PHE A 139 -2.75 -10.30 0.39
N GLU A 140 -3.54 -11.37 0.31
CA GLU A 140 -4.81 -11.33 -0.43
C GLU A 140 -5.86 -10.46 0.28
N ALA A 141 -6.01 -10.57 1.60
CA ALA A 141 -6.88 -9.68 2.38
C ALA A 141 -6.41 -8.22 2.31
N LEU A 142 -5.09 -8.01 2.37
CA LEU A 142 -4.47 -6.69 2.24
C LEU A 142 -4.77 -6.07 0.87
N PHE A 143 -4.66 -6.84 -0.21
CA PHE A 143 -5.00 -6.37 -1.55
C PHE A 143 -6.51 -6.14 -1.74
N GLU A 144 -7.37 -6.99 -1.16
CA GLU A 144 -8.82 -6.82 -1.19
C GLU A 144 -9.25 -5.49 -0.53
N CYS A 145 -8.57 -5.08 0.56
CA CYS A 145 -8.79 -3.77 1.19
C CYS A 145 -8.59 -2.63 0.19
N TYR A 146 -7.48 -2.64 -0.55
CA TYR A 146 -7.21 -1.64 -1.59
C TYR A 146 -8.25 -1.67 -2.71
N GLN A 147 -8.66 -2.86 -3.15
CA GLN A 147 -9.69 -3.00 -4.18
C GLN A 147 -11.06 -2.44 -3.75
N CYS A 148 -11.32 -2.37 -2.44
CA CYS A 148 -12.53 -1.77 -1.86
C CYS A 148 -12.39 -0.25 -1.62
N GLY A 149 -11.24 0.34 -1.92
CA GLY A 149 -10.95 1.75 -1.69
C GLY A 149 -10.51 2.06 -0.25
N GLY A 150 -10.09 1.05 0.52
CA GLY A 150 -9.52 1.23 1.86
C GLY A 150 -8.00 1.30 1.85
N TRP A 151 -7.44 1.73 2.98
CA TRP A 151 -6.02 1.62 3.29
C TRP A 151 -5.84 0.84 4.59
N PRO A 152 -5.25 -0.37 4.56
CA PRO A 152 -4.92 -1.11 5.77
C PRO A 152 -3.84 -0.38 6.55
N CYS A 153 -4.18 0.03 7.77
CA CYS A 153 -3.34 0.93 8.58
C CYS A 153 -2.98 0.34 9.95
N GLY A 154 -3.39 -0.89 10.25
CA GLY A 154 -3.07 -1.54 11.52
C GLY A 154 -3.65 -2.93 11.67
N TRP A 155 -3.47 -3.53 12.84
CA TRP A 155 -4.03 -4.82 13.21
C TRP A 155 -4.50 -4.81 14.67
N SER A 156 -5.67 -5.35 14.97
CA SER A 156 -6.20 -5.43 16.34
C SER A 156 -6.40 -6.88 16.78
N GLY A 157 -5.90 -7.22 17.98
CA GLY A 157 -5.96 -8.56 18.53
C GLY A 157 -4.88 -9.50 17.99
N ASN A 158 -4.87 -10.74 18.47
CA ASN A 158 -3.79 -11.69 18.20
C ASN A 158 -3.85 -12.27 16.78
N TYR A 159 -2.79 -12.08 15.99
CA TYR A 159 -2.66 -12.74 14.68
C TYR A 159 -2.59 -14.29 14.84
N PRO A 160 -3.29 -15.10 14.02
CA PRO A 160 -4.10 -14.72 12.84
C PRO A 160 -5.59 -14.46 13.12
N ASN A 161 -6.03 -14.48 14.38
CA ASN A 161 -7.44 -14.38 14.76
C ASN A 161 -7.93 -12.93 14.97
N GLY A 162 -7.02 -11.96 14.94
CA GLY A 162 -7.35 -10.54 15.00
C GLY A 162 -7.96 -9.98 13.71
N ASN A 163 -8.09 -8.67 13.64
CA ASN A 163 -8.69 -7.95 12.51
C ASN A 163 -7.73 -6.92 11.94
N MET A 164 -7.70 -6.82 10.61
CA MET A 164 -7.03 -5.72 9.92
C MET A 164 -7.80 -4.43 10.15
N LEU A 165 -7.14 -3.40 10.68
CA LEU A 165 -7.69 -2.05 10.83
C LEU A 165 -7.57 -1.34 9.49
N ILE A 166 -8.68 -0.77 9.00
CA ILE A 166 -8.75 -0.24 7.64
C ILE A 166 -9.25 1.19 7.67
N TYR A 167 -8.41 2.11 7.25
CA TYR A 167 -8.85 3.46 6.93
C TYR A 167 -9.77 3.44 5.71
N MET A 168 -10.96 4.00 5.88
CA MET A 168 -11.93 4.18 4.81
C MET A 168 -12.38 5.65 4.82
N PRO A 169 -12.04 6.43 3.77
CA PRO A 169 -12.48 7.82 3.71
C PRO A 169 -14.01 7.87 3.57
N ASN A 170 -14.66 8.71 4.37
CA ASN A 170 -16.07 9.02 4.15
C ASN A 170 -16.23 9.75 2.82
N HIS A 171 -17.35 9.58 2.11
CA HIS A 171 -17.65 10.29 0.87
C HIS A 171 -17.59 11.82 1.00
N THR A 172 -17.57 12.35 2.23
CA THR A 172 -17.53 13.77 2.58
C THR A 172 -16.19 14.25 3.15
N SER A 173 -15.22 13.36 3.39
CA SER A 173 -13.91 13.71 3.95
C SER A 173 -13.01 14.32 2.88
N LYS A 174 -13.29 15.57 2.48
CA LYS A 174 -12.19 16.44 2.03
C LYS A 174 -11.29 16.58 3.25
N CYS A 175 -10.06 16.05 3.16
CA CYS A 175 -9.02 16.33 4.14
C CYS A 175 -9.04 17.85 4.40
N SER A 176 -9.24 18.25 5.66
CA SER A 176 -9.42 19.64 6.05
C SER A 176 -8.32 20.48 5.40
N THR A 177 -8.75 21.42 4.57
CA THR A 177 -7.88 22.27 3.75
C THR A 177 -6.92 23.04 4.66
N LEU A 178 -5.61 22.87 4.45
CA LEU A 178 -4.65 23.88 4.89
C LEU A 178 -4.93 25.19 4.11
N PRO A 179 -4.81 26.37 4.74
CA PRO A 179 -5.04 27.64 4.07
C PRO A 179 -4.10 27.80 2.87
N ASN A 180 -4.65 28.40 1.80
CA ASN A 180 -4.15 28.54 0.42
C ASN A 180 -2.74 29.17 0.23
N THR A 181 -1.91 29.29 1.25
CA THR A 181 -0.61 29.97 1.19
C THR A 181 0.57 29.06 0.86
N THR A 182 0.44 27.73 0.95
CA THR A 182 1.57 26.79 0.73
C THR A 182 1.69 26.30 -0.73
N TYR A 183 0.63 26.46 -1.54
CA TYR A 183 0.59 25.97 -2.93
C TYR A 183 1.64 26.61 -3.85
N ASN A 184 2.09 27.83 -3.55
CA ASN A 184 3.10 28.53 -4.36
C ASN A 184 4.54 28.02 -4.13
N ILE A 185 4.80 27.29 -3.04
CA ILE A 185 6.18 26.87 -2.70
C ILE A 185 6.49 25.49 -3.30
N ILE A 186 5.54 24.57 -3.30
CA ILE A 186 5.77 23.19 -3.80
C ILE A 186 5.85 23.16 -5.34
N SER A 187 5.05 23.99 -6.04
CA SER A 187 5.15 24.11 -7.50
C SER A 187 6.50 24.68 -7.95
N GLN A 188 7.15 25.51 -7.13
CA GLN A 188 8.47 26.08 -7.46
C GLN A 188 9.61 25.06 -7.26
N CYS A 189 9.54 24.21 -6.23
CA CYS A 189 10.56 23.19 -5.96
C CYS A 189 10.60 22.06 -7.01
N LEU A 190 9.46 21.70 -7.60
CA LEU A 190 9.43 20.68 -8.66
C LEU A 190 9.92 21.23 -10.01
N THR A 191 9.67 22.50 -10.32
CA THR A 191 10.18 23.12 -11.56
C THR A 191 11.69 23.43 -11.52
N SER A 192 12.26 23.75 -10.36
CA SER A 192 13.70 24.04 -10.22
C SER A 192 14.59 22.78 -10.31
N THR A 193 14.03 21.61 -9.98
CA THR A 193 14.74 20.33 -10.04
C THR A 193 14.79 19.74 -11.46
N ILE A 194 13.83 20.10 -12.33
CA ILE A 194 13.79 19.66 -13.73
C ILE A 194 14.72 20.51 -14.62
N ASN A 195 14.84 21.81 -14.34
CA ASN A 195 15.70 22.70 -15.11
C ASN A 195 17.21 22.58 -14.80
N SER A 196 17.60 21.93 -13.70
CA SER A 196 19.01 21.75 -13.32
C SER A 196 19.67 20.47 -13.87
N LYS A 197 18.91 19.59 -14.54
CA LYS A 197 19.43 18.36 -15.18
C LYS A 197 19.51 18.41 -16.70
N SER A 198 19.27 19.58 -17.32
CA SER A 198 19.34 19.77 -18.77
C SER A 198 20.58 20.55 -19.25
N ILE A 199 21.51 20.88 -18.35
CA ILE A 199 22.78 21.53 -18.71
C ILE A 199 23.90 20.97 -17.83
N SER A 200 24.49 19.84 -18.25
CA SER A 200 25.92 19.54 -18.12
C SER A 200 26.29 18.28 -18.91
#